data_AF-G6A0W2-F1
#
_entry.id   AF-G6A0W2-F1
#
_cell.length_a   1.000
_cell.length_b   1.000
_cell.length_c   1.000
_cell.angle_alpha   90.00
_cell.angle_beta   90.00
_cell.angle_gamma   90.00
#
_symmetry.space_group_name_H-M   'P 1'
#
loop_
_entity.id
_entity.type
_entity.pdbx_description
1 polymer ?
#
loop_
_entity_poly.entity_id
_entity_poly.type
_entity_poly.pdbx_seq_one_letter_code
_entity_poly.pdbx_strand_id
1 'polypeptide(L)'
;MLEPPSRPLDVYRWSDHPESNKFVNQIYDEWFAQDAPDITKKHLKVILLDIYVGWKTHPDTTIGIAMSQTYYRANSRYNALHISSKAISITKRLVDVGLLEWDKGWPGFGEKRGKMSQFWPSEKLKEMFTRVRFGLEDIITHPDKETIVLRDEKKKDIPYEDTPEIARMRELVRDYNRLLEHTFVDIPKLNEPVIIIPPKRPYDKPTRIFISQNQKFTRRIFSNSSWEQNGRFHGGWWQRIPSEHRKDISINDGPTVEIDYSGLHAVLVYQRKGIDYWKEIKTDPYQTNIKGLSDKESRAIGKCVLLFSFNLTDETKLFQAVKSELQQEIPHYRFTFDNLREVLASLREMHPHIEEDILSGIGLNLMNIDGKIAEHILTRFVASDIPILAVHDSFIVPVRQDGFLRTCMREAIEDVLSDYQVNTKQIGLGYQQWHSVRHTDYSYFLSLRDEIAGTGVTPTQGYRYRKQMFDEYLKKQGW
;
A
#
# COMPACT_ATOMS: atom_id res chain seq x y z
N MET A 1 -0.46 -7.08 26.62
CA MET A 1 0.24 -5.89 26.11
C MET A 1 0.53 -6.12 24.64
N LEU A 2 0.28 -5.12 23.79
CA LEU A 2 0.63 -5.18 22.37
C LEU A 2 2.15 -5.15 22.24
N GLU A 3 2.74 -6.00 21.38
CA GLU A 3 4.18 -5.94 21.12
C GLU A 3 4.60 -4.58 20.56
N PRO A 4 5.84 -4.14 20.81
CA PRO A 4 6.36 -2.92 20.20
C PRO A 4 6.26 -3.02 18.67
N PRO A 5 5.81 -1.96 17.97
CA PRO A 5 5.78 -1.97 16.52
C PRO A 5 7.22 -2.11 15.99
N SER A 6 7.42 -3.01 15.03
CA SER A 6 8.75 -3.28 14.44
C SER A 6 8.69 -3.21 12.92
N ARG A 7 9.74 -2.68 12.31
CA ARG A 7 9.94 -2.68 10.85
C ARG A 7 11.42 -2.78 10.49
N PRO A 8 11.78 -3.28 9.30
CA PRO A 8 13.16 -3.23 8.84
C PRO A 8 13.64 -1.79 8.62
N LEU A 9 14.96 -1.60 8.69
CA LEU A 9 15.64 -0.37 8.31
C LEU A 9 15.23 0.04 6.89
N ASP A 10 14.63 1.22 6.74
CA ASP A 10 14.41 1.83 5.42
C ASP A 10 15.62 2.65 5.05
N VAL A 11 16.47 2.08 4.19
CA VAL A 11 17.74 2.70 3.81
C VAL A 11 17.58 4.00 3.04
N TYR A 12 16.36 4.34 2.62
CA TYR A 12 16.04 5.53 1.84
C TYR A 12 15.41 6.65 2.65
N ARG A 13 15.38 6.57 4.00
CA ARG A 13 15.06 7.74 4.81
C ARG A 13 16.17 8.76 4.70
N TRP A 14 15.84 9.90 4.12
CA TRP A 14 16.81 10.93 3.81
C TRP A 14 16.24 12.32 4.09
N SER A 15 17.13 13.26 4.37
CA SER A 15 16.79 14.66 4.57
C SER A 15 17.94 15.51 4.08
N ASP A 16 17.68 16.48 3.22
CA ASP A 16 18.68 17.49 2.83
C ASP A 16 18.62 18.72 3.74
N HIS A 17 17.76 18.70 4.77
CA HIS A 17 17.63 19.79 5.73
C HIS A 17 18.99 20.02 6.43
N PRO A 18 19.53 21.26 6.45
CA PRO A 18 20.85 21.56 7.02
C PRO A 18 21.00 21.09 8.47
N GLU A 19 19.93 21.21 9.27
CA GLU A 19 19.93 20.76 10.67
C GLU A 19 20.07 19.23 10.82
N SER A 20 19.57 18.44 9.86
CA SER A 20 19.81 16.99 9.86
C SER A 20 21.28 16.67 9.62
N ASN A 21 21.93 17.42 8.72
CA ASN A 21 23.35 17.24 8.41
C ASN A 21 24.21 17.68 9.60
N LYS A 22 23.86 18.79 10.26
CA LYS A 22 24.51 19.23 11.51
C LYS A 22 24.40 18.17 12.61
N PHE A 23 23.22 17.60 12.79
CA PHE A 23 22.99 16.55 13.78
C PHE A 23 23.86 15.30 13.51
N VAL A 24 23.91 14.83 12.25
CA VAL A 24 24.76 13.70 11.86
C VAL A 24 26.24 14.03 12.04
N ASN A 25 26.66 15.24 11.67
CA ASN A 25 28.04 15.71 11.83
C ASN A 25 28.45 15.73 13.31
N GLN A 26 27.60 16.24 14.21
CA GLN A 26 27.86 16.23 15.64
C GLN A 26 28.15 14.82 16.16
N ILE A 27 27.29 13.85 15.84
CA ILE A 27 27.46 12.45 16.26
C ILE A 27 28.73 11.84 15.62
N TYR A 28 28.99 12.17 14.36
CA TYR A 28 30.19 11.72 13.68
C TYR A 28 31.47 12.26 14.35
N ASP A 29 31.55 13.56 14.58
CA ASP A 29 32.74 14.22 15.12
C ASP A 29 33.04 13.73 16.54
N GLU A 30 32.01 13.40 17.33
CA GLU A 30 32.18 12.92 18.71
C GLU A 30 32.62 11.45 18.79
N TRP A 31 32.08 10.56 17.95
CA TRP A 31 32.27 9.09 18.11
C TRP A 31 32.86 8.34 16.91
N PHE A 32 33.02 9.01 15.76
CA PHE A 32 33.43 8.42 14.48
C PHE A 32 34.51 9.23 13.74
N ALA A 33 35.10 10.27 14.33
CA ALA A 33 36.04 11.18 13.65
C ALA A 33 37.26 10.49 13.00
N GLN A 34 37.61 9.28 13.45
CA GLN A 34 38.72 8.48 12.91
C GLN A 34 38.36 7.67 11.65
N ASP A 35 37.08 7.55 11.32
CA ASP A 35 36.61 6.80 10.15
C ASP A 35 36.67 7.65 8.86
N ALA A 36 36.45 7.04 7.71
CA ALA A 36 36.26 7.78 6.47
C ALA A 36 34.92 8.54 6.49
N PRO A 37 34.90 9.88 6.30
CA PRO A 37 33.71 10.70 6.54
C PRO A 37 32.56 10.38 5.60
N ASP A 38 32.80 10.33 4.29
CA ASP A 38 31.72 10.21 3.29
C ASP A 38 30.91 8.92 3.46
N ILE A 39 31.61 7.80 3.61
CA ILE A 39 30.98 6.49 3.78
C ILE A 39 30.27 6.44 5.13
N THR A 40 30.93 6.86 6.20
CA THR A 40 30.41 6.70 7.57
C THR A 40 29.24 7.62 7.84
N LYS A 41 29.33 8.90 7.47
CA LYS A 41 28.23 9.88 7.62
C LYS A 41 27.00 9.45 6.84
N LYS A 42 27.15 8.91 5.63
CA LYS A 42 26.02 8.40 4.84
C LYS A 42 25.26 7.28 5.55
N HIS A 43 25.96 6.26 6.04
CA HIS A 43 25.34 5.14 6.75
C HIS A 43 24.76 5.59 8.10
N LEU A 44 25.50 6.44 8.82
CA LEU A 44 25.08 7.02 10.09
C LEU A 44 23.78 7.81 9.94
N LYS A 45 23.70 8.66 8.90
CA LYS A 45 22.51 9.44 8.56
C LYS A 45 21.29 8.56 8.36
N VAL A 46 21.39 7.53 7.51
CA VAL A 46 20.29 6.60 7.25
C VAL A 46 19.80 5.93 8.53
N ILE A 47 20.71 5.42 9.38
CA ILE A 47 20.35 4.76 10.64
C ILE A 47 19.66 5.74 11.58
N LEU A 48 20.25 6.92 11.79
CA LEU A 48 19.73 7.91 12.75
C LEU A 48 18.37 8.47 12.31
N LEU A 49 18.21 8.81 11.03
CA LEU A 49 16.95 9.33 10.51
C LEU A 49 15.85 8.26 10.55
N ASP A 50 16.16 7.01 10.22
CA ASP A 50 15.16 5.95 10.27
C ASP A 50 14.72 5.59 11.70
N ILE A 51 15.68 5.62 12.65
CA ILE A 51 15.40 5.51 14.10
C ILE A 51 14.55 6.68 14.60
N TYR A 52 14.87 7.92 14.19
CA TYR A 52 14.08 9.10 14.53
C TYR A 52 12.64 8.99 14.00
N VAL A 53 12.47 8.59 12.74
CA VAL A 53 11.14 8.36 12.14
C VAL A 53 10.38 7.30 12.91
N GLY A 54 11.03 6.20 13.29
CA GLY A 54 10.44 5.15 14.13
C GLY A 54 9.92 5.71 15.46
N TRP A 55 10.79 6.37 16.22
CA TRP A 55 10.46 6.93 17.53
C TRP A 55 9.35 7.99 17.47
N LYS A 56 9.39 8.87 16.48
CA LYS A 56 8.34 9.89 16.26
C LYS A 56 7.01 9.30 15.79
N THR A 57 7.02 8.16 15.11
CA THR A 57 5.79 7.44 14.72
C THR A 57 5.13 6.79 15.94
N HIS A 58 5.92 6.13 16.79
CA HIS A 58 5.48 5.59 18.07
C HIS A 58 6.69 5.39 19.00
N PRO A 59 6.63 5.79 20.29
CA PRO A 59 7.78 5.78 21.19
C PRO A 59 8.48 4.42 21.32
N ASP A 60 7.71 3.34 21.28
CA ASP A 60 8.23 1.96 21.39
C ASP A 60 8.64 1.35 20.04
N THR A 61 8.66 2.10 18.93
CA THR A 61 9.01 1.52 17.63
C THR A 61 10.45 1.02 17.62
N THR A 62 10.63 -0.23 17.21
CA THR A 62 11.96 -0.81 16.99
C THR A 62 12.28 -0.92 15.50
N ILE A 63 13.53 -0.67 15.16
CA ILE A 63 14.06 -0.81 13.80
C ILE A 63 14.92 -2.07 13.72
N GLY A 64 14.54 -2.96 12.82
CA GLY A 64 15.27 -4.16 12.52
C GLY A 64 16.47 -3.88 11.62
N ILE A 65 17.69 -4.04 12.14
CA ILE A 65 18.92 -3.85 11.37
C ILE A 65 19.63 -5.20 11.26
N ALA A 66 19.91 -5.63 10.02
CA ALA A 66 20.58 -6.88 9.77
C ALA A 66 22.04 -6.84 10.25
N MET A 67 22.41 -7.81 11.10
CA MET A 67 23.76 -7.95 11.64
C MET A 67 24.62 -8.98 10.89
N SER A 68 24.20 -9.36 9.68
CA SER A 68 24.94 -10.27 8.78
C SER A 68 25.41 -9.51 7.54
N GLN A 69 26.67 -9.72 7.15
CA GLN A 69 27.22 -9.11 5.94
C GLN A 69 26.48 -9.58 4.67
N THR A 70 26.03 -10.84 4.63
CA THR A 70 25.34 -11.45 3.47
C THR A 70 23.99 -10.82 3.16
N TYR A 71 23.41 -10.06 4.09
CA TYR A 71 22.19 -9.31 3.87
C TYR A 71 22.40 -8.13 2.91
N TYR A 72 23.56 -7.47 2.98
CA TYR A 72 23.81 -6.22 2.28
C TYR A 72 24.28 -6.48 0.85
N ARG A 73 23.56 -5.89 -0.11
CA ARG A 73 23.90 -5.93 -1.54
C ARG A 73 24.17 -4.50 -1.99
N ALA A 74 25.38 -4.00 -1.70
CA ALA A 74 25.74 -2.60 -1.93
C ALA A 74 25.64 -2.17 -3.40
N ASN A 75 25.86 -3.10 -4.34
CA ASN A 75 25.82 -2.83 -5.78
C ASN A 75 24.48 -3.22 -6.43
N SER A 76 23.44 -3.50 -5.64
CA SER A 76 22.12 -3.80 -6.19
C SER A 76 21.45 -2.52 -6.66
N ARG A 77 20.73 -2.58 -7.80
CA ARG A 77 19.84 -1.51 -8.24
C ARG A 77 18.84 -1.04 -7.16
N TYR A 78 18.44 -1.95 -6.26
CA TYR A 78 17.48 -1.66 -5.19
C TYR A 78 18.17 -1.10 -3.94
N ASN A 79 19.45 -0.72 -4.05
CA ASN A 79 20.24 -0.06 -3.02
C ASN A 79 21.03 1.10 -3.63
N ALA A 80 20.33 2.08 -4.20
CA ALA A 80 20.94 3.22 -4.89
C ALA A 80 21.85 4.07 -3.99
N LEU A 81 21.64 4.02 -2.67
CA LEU A 81 22.49 4.71 -1.69
C LEU A 81 23.76 3.92 -1.33
N HIS A 82 23.94 2.72 -1.89
CA HIS A 82 25.08 1.84 -1.63
C HIS A 82 25.32 1.59 -0.13
N ILE A 83 24.23 1.40 0.63
CA ILE A 83 24.32 1.06 2.06
C ILE A 83 24.85 -0.36 2.17
N SER A 84 26.08 -0.49 2.67
CA SER A 84 26.83 -1.73 2.77
C SER A 84 26.81 -2.29 4.19
N SER A 85 27.53 -3.39 4.39
CA SER A 85 27.73 -4.00 5.71
C SER A 85 28.44 -3.08 6.72
N LYS A 86 28.99 -1.92 6.31
CA LYS A 86 29.47 -0.87 7.23
C LYS A 86 28.39 -0.43 8.23
N ALA A 87 27.11 -0.50 7.85
CA ALA A 87 25.97 -0.28 8.74
C ALA A 87 26.06 -1.09 10.05
N ILE A 88 26.59 -2.32 10.00
CA ILE A 88 26.78 -3.19 11.17
C ILE A 88 27.75 -2.55 12.15
N SER A 89 28.93 -2.11 11.69
CA SER A 89 29.95 -1.52 12.55
C SER A 89 29.48 -0.21 13.17
N ILE A 90 28.75 0.61 12.41
CA ILE A 90 28.19 1.88 12.88
C ILE A 90 27.11 1.62 13.93
N THR A 91 26.19 0.69 13.67
CA THR A 91 25.14 0.33 14.63
C THR A 91 25.74 -0.18 15.94
N LYS A 92 26.75 -1.06 15.88
CA LYS A 92 27.46 -1.54 17.08
C LYS A 92 28.11 -0.40 17.85
N ARG A 93 28.81 0.50 17.16
CA ARG A 93 29.45 1.66 17.80
C ARG A 93 28.41 2.56 18.47
N LEU A 94 27.25 2.80 17.84
CA LEU A 94 26.15 3.56 18.44
C LEU A 94 25.61 2.91 19.72
N VAL A 95 25.57 1.58 19.78
CA VAL A 95 25.24 0.83 21.01
C VAL A 95 26.35 1.02 22.06
N ASP A 96 27.61 0.84 21.69
CA ASP A 96 28.76 0.94 22.61
C ASP A 96 28.86 2.32 23.28
N VAL A 97 28.49 3.40 22.57
CA VAL A 97 28.50 4.78 23.10
C VAL A 97 27.17 5.19 23.76
N GLY A 98 26.24 4.24 23.89
CA GLY A 98 24.97 4.40 24.60
C GLY A 98 23.93 5.24 23.88
N LEU A 99 23.94 5.30 22.54
CA LEU A 99 22.93 6.00 21.74
C LEU A 99 21.81 5.07 21.25
N LEU A 100 22.09 3.78 21.08
CA LEU A 100 21.10 2.79 20.72
C LEU A 100 21.02 1.69 21.78
N GLU A 101 19.80 1.24 22.03
CA GLU A 101 19.53 -0.01 22.72
C GLU A 101 19.42 -1.15 21.71
N TRP A 102 19.68 -2.38 22.15
CA TRP A 102 19.76 -3.55 21.28
C TRP A 102 19.09 -4.79 21.89
N ASP A 103 17.99 -5.24 21.28
CA ASP A 103 17.46 -6.61 21.47
C ASP A 103 18.09 -7.54 20.42
N LYS A 104 18.97 -8.43 20.89
CA LYS A 104 19.78 -9.30 20.04
C LYS A 104 18.91 -10.38 19.41
N GLY A 105 18.85 -10.35 18.08
CA GLY A 105 18.23 -11.40 17.28
C GLY A 105 19.05 -12.68 17.25
N TRP A 106 18.48 -13.73 16.66
CA TRP A 106 19.13 -15.04 16.51
C TRP A 106 18.93 -15.58 15.09
N PRO A 107 19.91 -16.34 14.54
CA PRO A 107 19.77 -16.97 13.25
C PRO A 107 18.66 -18.04 13.27
N GLY A 108 18.06 -18.27 12.11
CA GLY A 108 17.17 -19.40 11.91
C GLY A 108 17.96 -20.69 11.68
N PHE A 109 17.40 -21.83 12.08
CA PHE A 109 17.98 -23.15 11.85
C PHE A 109 16.91 -24.10 11.32
N GLY A 110 17.18 -24.76 10.20
CA GLY A 110 16.21 -25.62 9.52
C GLY A 110 14.93 -24.85 9.16
N GLU A 111 13.80 -25.32 9.67
CA GLU A 111 12.48 -24.70 9.46
C GLU A 111 12.20 -23.51 10.40
N LYS A 112 13.00 -23.33 11.47
CA LYS A 112 12.83 -22.21 12.39
C LYS A 112 13.34 -20.93 11.76
N ARG A 113 12.44 -19.96 11.55
CA ARG A 113 12.81 -18.61 11.10
C ARG A 113 13.66 -17.91 12.15
N GLY A 114 14.71 -17.24 11.70
CA GLY A 114 15.53 -16.38 12.56
C GLY A 114 14.76 -15.13 12.98
N LYS A 115 15.18 -14.53 14.09
CA LYS A 115 14.71 -13.21 14.53
C LYS A 115 15.76 -12.17 14.18
N MET A 116 15.37 -11.14 13.45
CA MET A 116 16.25 -9.99 13.16
C MET A 116 16.47 -9.16 14.43
N SER A 117 17.72 -8.73 14.66
CA SER A 117 18.07 -7.81 15.75
C SER A 117 17.26 -6.52 15.68
N GLN A 118 16.77 -6.06 16.82
CA GLN A 118 15.95 -4.87 16.95
C GLN A 118 16.70 -3.78 17.70
N PHE A 119 16.56 -2.54 17.25
CA PHE A 119 17.23 -1.37 17.82
C PHE A 119 16.23 -0.23 18.02
N TRP A 120 16.43 0.57 19.05
CA TRP A 120 15.62 1.76 19.34
C TRP A 120 16.51 2.81 20.04
N PRO A 121 16.12 4.10 20.06
CA PRO A 121 16.98 5.12 20.65
C PRO A 121 17.03 4.94 22.18
N SER A 122 18.23 5.07 22.75
CA SER A 122 18.38 5.20 24.20
C SER A 122 17.81 6.55 24.67
N GLU A 123 17.65 6.73 25.99
CA GLU A 123 17.25 8.04 26.54
C GLU A 123 18.20 9.16 26.12
N LYS A 124 19.51 8.89 26.06
CA LYS A 124 20.53 9.84 25.56
C LYS A 124 20.23 10.28 24.13
N LEU A 125 19.91 9.36 23.22
CA LEU A 125 19.59 9.72 21.84
C LEU A 125 18.22 10.41 21.73
N LYS A 126 17.23 10.03 22.53
CA LYS A 126 15.93 10.71 22.60
C LYS A 126 16.09 12.17 23.03
N GLU A 127 16.90 12.44 24.05
CA GLU A 127 17.21 13.81 24.47
C GLU A 127 17.84 14.62 23.33
N MET A 128 18.79 14.04 22.59
CA MET A 128 19.37 14.71 21.43
C MET A 128 18.32 14.98 20.35
N PHE A 129 17.43 14.02 20.07
CA PHE A 129 16.32 14.19 19.12
C PHE A 129 15.33 15.29 19.53
N THR A 130 15.07 15.50 20.83
CA THR A 130 14.18 16.61 21.26
C THR A 130 14.75 18.00 20.97
N ARG A 131 16.07 18.11 20.76
CA ARG A 131 16.76 19.39 20.52
C ARG A 131 16.99 19.67 19.03
N VAL A 132 16.70 18.72 18.14
CA VAL A 132 16.88 18.91 16.69
C VAL A 132 15.85 19.90 16.15
N ARG A 133 16.25 20.63 15.10
CA ARG A 133 15.42 21.64 14.43
C ARG A 133 14.86 21.15 13.09
N PHE A 134 14.61 19.85 12.98
CA PHE A 134 13.94 19.22 11.82
C PHE A 134 12.84 18.25 12.31
N GLY A 135 11.75 18.17 11.56
CA GLY A 135 10.56 17.37 11.82
C GLY A 135 10.54 16.03 11.09
N LEU A 136 9.41 15.32 11.19
CA LEU A 136 9.16 14.13 10.36
C LEU A 136 9.01 14.50 8.89
N GLU A 137 8.45 15.67 8.66
CA GLU A 137 8.12 16.24 7.36
C GLU A 137 9.40 16.59 6.57
N ASP A 138 10.49 16.90 7.27
CA ASP A 138 11.80 17.14 6.66
C ASP A 138 12.52 15.83 6.25
N ILE A 139 11.96 14.65 6.57
CA ILE A 139 12.54 13.33 6.25
C ILE A 139 11.70 12.65 5.17
N ILE A 140 12.22 12.69 3.96
CA ILE A 140 11.57 12.19 2.76
C ILE A 140 12.08 10.79 2.39
N THR A 141 11.49 10.23 1.35
CA THR A 141 12.04 9.06 0.67
C THR A 141 13.03 9.55 -0.38
N HIS A 142 14.27 9.04 -0.35
CA HIS A 142 15.30 9.48 -1.29
C HIS A 142 14.85 9.31 -2.76
N PRO A 143 15.05 10.31 -3.64
CA PRO A 143 14.57 10.29 -5.03
C PRO A 143 15.08 9.11 -5.88
N ASP A 144 16.29 8.63 -5.58
CA ASP A 144 16.89 7.49 -6.29
C ASP A 144 16.35 6.12 -5.83
N LYS A 145 15.38 6.07 -4.91
CA LYS A 145 14.74 4.79 -4.57
C LYS A 145 14.04 4.23 -5.80
N GLU A 146 14.47 3.04 -6.22
CA GLU A 146 13.91 2.37 -7.39
C GLU A 146 12.39 2.17 -7.25
N THR A 147 11.66 2.63 -8.27
CA THR A 147 10.20 2.62 -8.30
C THR A 147 9.64 1.43 -9.08
N ILE A 148 10.44 0.79 -9.93
CA ILE A 148 10.07 -0.40 -10.69
C ILE A 148 10.77 -1.62 -10.06
N VAL A 149 10.01 -2.65 -9.69
CA VAL A 149 10.55 -3.83 -9.02
C VAL A 149 10.21 -5.08 -9.82
N LEU A 150 11.22 -5.88 -10.15
CA LEU A 150 11.07 -7.20 -10.71
C LEU A 150 11.44 -8.26 -9.67
N ARG A 151 10.54 -9.22 -9.45
CA ARG A 151 10.76 -10.33 -8.50
C ARG A 151 10.88 -11.66 -9.20
N ASP A 152 11.76 -12.53 -8.72
CA ASP A 152 11.81 -13.93 -9.11
C ASP A 152 10.64 -14.75 -8.52
N GLU A 153 10.56 -16.03 -8.85
CA GLU A 153 9.53 -16.98 -8.38
C GLU A 153 9.60 -17.20 -6.86
N LYS A 154 10.74 -16.86 -6.24
CA LYS A 154 10.99 -16.90 -4.80
C LYS A 154 10.69 -15.56 -4.13
N LYS A 155 10.07 -14.61 -4.84
CA LYS A 155 9.69 -13.26 -4.38
C LYS A 155 10.90 -12.39 -4.02
N LYS A 156 12.08 -12.69 -4.53
CA LYS A 156 13.28 -11.87 -4.33
C LYS A 156 13.39 -10.84 -5.45
N ASP A 157 13.70 -9.61 -5.07
CA ASP A 157 13.93 -8.53 -6.02
C ASP A 157 15.23 -8.83 -6.81
N ILE A 158 15.17 -8.82 -8.15
CA ILE A 158 16.26 -9.14 -9.08
C ILE A 158 16.60 -7.95 -9.99
N PRO A 159 17.88 -7.77 -10.38
CA PRO A 159 18.25 -6.71 -11.32
C PRO A 159 17.68 -6.97 -12.72
N TYR A 160 17.59 -5.91 -13.53
CA TYR A 160 17.15 -5.97 -14.93
C TYR A 160 17.78 -4.83 -15.73
N GLU A 161 17.84 -4.95 -17.05
CA GLU A 161 18.33 -3.88 -17.91
C GLU A 161 17.22 -2.86 -18.21
N ASP A 162 17.59 -1.60 -18.31
CA ASP A 162 16.64 -0.53 -18.62
C ASP A 162 16.28 -0.53 -20.11
N THR A 163 14.99 -0.47 -20.39
CA THR A 163 14.42 -0.28 -21.74
C THR A 163 13.68 1.07 -21.80
N PRO A 164 13.38 1.60 -23.00
CA PRO A 164 12.58 2.83 -23.11
C PRO A 164 11.22 2.73 -22.40
N GLU A 165 10.59 1.55 -22.42
CA GLU A 165 9.33 1.32 -21.71
C GLU A 165 9.51 1.38 -20.19
N ILE A 166 10.54 0.73 -19.67
CA ILE A 166 10.87 0.78 -18.24
C ILE A 166 11.17 2.21 -17.79
N ALA A 167 11.89 2.99 -18.61
CA ALA A 167 12.17 4.39 -18.33
C ALA A 167 10.87 5.22 -18.24
N ARG A 168 9.94 5.04 -19.19
CA ARG A 168 8.61 5.69 -19.15
C ARG A 168 7.82 5.32 -17.90
N MET A 169 7.71 4.02 -17.59
CA MET A 169 7.03 3.55 -16.39
C MET A 169 7.65 4.16 -15.12
N ARG A 170 8.98 4.23 -15.06
CA ARG A 170 9.71 4.78 -13.91
C ARG A 170 9.43 6.26 -13.73
N GLU A 171 9.44 7.03 -14.81
CA GLU A 171 9.13 8.46 -14.81
C GLU A 171 7.71 8.71 -14.28
N LEU A 172 6.71 8.01 -14.82
CA LEU A 172 5.34 8.08 -14.32
C LEU A 172 5.25 7.79 -12.82
N VAL A 173 5.88 6.73 -12.33
CA VAL A 173 5.81 6.36 -10.91
C VAL A 173 6.56 7.37 -10.03
N ARG A 174 7.65 7.97 -10.53
CA ARG A 174 8.35 9.07 -9.84
C ARG A 174 7.45 10.29 -9.74
N ASP A 175 6.80 10.67 -10.83
CA ASP A 175 5.91 11.84 -10.88
C ASP A 175 4.69 11.64 -9.99
N TYR A 176 4.13 10.43 -10.00
CA TYR A 176 3.08 10.05 -9.07
C TYR A 176 3.53 10.15 -7.60
N ASN A 177 4.75 9.70 -7.28
CA ASN A 177 5.29 9.85 -5.92
C ASN A 177 5.53 11.32 -5.54
N ARG A 178 5.98 12.17 -6.47
CA ARG A 178 6.13 13.62 -6.25
C ARG A 178 4.78 14.27 -5.95
N LEU A 179 3.75 13.96 -6.74
CA LEU A 179 2.38 14.41 -6.48
C LEU A 179 1.91 13.99 -5.07
N LEU A 180 2.11 12.72 -4.71
CA LEU A 180 1.73 12.21 -3.39
C LEU A 180 2.52 12.87 -2.26
N GLU A 181 3.80 13.18 -2.44
CA GLU A 181 4.65 13.84 -1.45
C GLU A 181 4.05 15.18 -1.00
N HIS A 182 3.57 15.98 -1.95
CA HIS A 182 2.93 17.28 -1.72
C HIS A 182 1.43 17.21 -1.39
N THR A 183 0.85 16.01 -1.38
CA THR A 183 -0.57 15.80 -1.05
C THR A 183 -0.74 15.42 0.41
N PHE A 184 -1.55 16.16 1.17
CA PHE A 184 -1.92 15.77 2.53
C PHE A 184 -2.96 14.64 2.49
N VAL A 185 -2.60 13.43 2.92
CA VAL A 185 -3.51 12.28 2.96
C VAL A 185 -3.60 11.77 4.39
N ASP A 186 -4.78 11.82 4.99
CA ASP A 186 -4.99 11.48 6.41
C ASP A 186 -6.48 11.14 6.68
N ILE A 187 -6.81 10.72 7.90
CA ILE A 187 -8.17 10.36 8.34
C ILE A 187 -8.59 11.34 9.45
N PRO A 188 -9.57 12.24 9.21
CA PRO A 188 -9.96 13.31 10.16
C PRO A 188 -10.40 12.82 11.55
N LYS A 189 -10.98 11.61 11.59
CA LYS A 189 -11.49 10.96 12.82
C LYS A 189 -10.38 10.44 13.75
N LEU A 190 -9.13 10.37 13.29
CA LEU A 190 -8.03 9.78 14.06
C LEU A 190 -7.24 10.86 14.81
N ASN A 191 -7.40 10.87 16.14
CA ASN A 191 -6.54 11.69 17.00
C ASN A 191 -5.11 11.18 16.94
N GLU A 192 -4.91 9.90 17.30
CA GLU A 192 -3.66 9.19 17.05
C GLU A 192 -3.70 8.59 15.65
N PRO A 193 -2.66 8.79 14.80
CA PRO A 193 -2.65 8.36 13.41
C PRO A 193 -2.34 6.86 13.29
N VAL A 194 -3.15 6.00 13.91
CA VAL A 194 -2.97 4.55 13.92
C VAL A 194 -4.30 3.83 13.82
N ILE A 195 -4.34 2.77 13.01
CA ILE A 195 -5.45 1.82 12.93
C ILE A 195 -4.96 0.48 13.46
N ILE A 196 -5.74 -0.12 14.36
CA ILE A 196 -5.46 -1.44 14.93
C ILE A 196 -6.34 -2.46 14.21
N ILE A 197 -5.69 -3.35 13.46
CA ILE A 197 -6.36 -4.44 12.75
C ILE A 197 -6.43 -5.65 13.68
N PRO A 198 -7.63 -6.19 13.96
CA PRO A 198 -7.77 -7.38 14.78
C PRO A 198 -7.09 -8.59 14.10
N PRO A 199 -6.59 -9.56 14.87
CA PRO A 199 -5.96 -10.74 14.31
C PRO A 199 -6.96 -11.62 13.56
N LYS A 200 -6.57 -12.14 12.39
CA LYS A 200 -7.37 -13.10 11.59
C LYS A 200 -7.42 -14.52 12.21
N ARG A 201 -6.63 -14.80 13.25
CA ARG A 201 -6.61 -16.10 13.95
C ARG A 201 -6.48 -15.86 15.46
N PRO A 202 -7.05 -16.73 16.31
CA PRO A 202 -7.04 -16.53 17.78
C PRO A 202 -5.65 -16.31 18.40
N TYR A 203 -4.61 -16.89 17.80
CA TYR A 203 -3.23 -16.81 18.29
C TYR A 203 -2.39 -15.73 17.58
N ASP A 204 -2.93 -15.11 16.52
CA ASP A 204 -2.24 -14.03 15.83
C ASP A 204 -2.35 -12.75 16.66
N LYS A 205 -1.39 -11.84 16.46
CA LYS A 205 -1.38 -10.54 17.14
C LYS A 205 -2.09 -9.50 16.28
N PRO A 206 -2.80 -8.53 16.88
CA PRO A 206 -3.31 -7.41 16.13
C PRO A 206 -2.18 -6.63 15.47
N THR A 207 -2.45 -6.11 14.27
CA THR A 207 -1.47 -5.36 13.49
C THR A 207 -1.74 -3.87 13.61
N ARG A 208 -0.70 -3.05 13.83
CA ARG A 208 -0.80 -1.59 13.79
C ARG A 208 -0.46 -1.08 12.40
N ILE A 209 -1.32 -0.24 11.84
CA ILE A 209 -1.07 0.49 10.61
C ILE A 209 -1.01 1.97 10.95
N PHE A 210 0.17 2.55 10.84
CA PHE A 210 0.38 3.98 11.03
C PHE A 210 -0.01 4.76 9.78
N ILE A 211 -0.76 5.85 10.00
CA ILE A 211 -1.17 6.81 8.98
C ILE A 211 -0.12 7.90 8.98
N SER A 212 0.62 8.05 7.88
CA SER A 212 1.75 8.96 7.86
C SER A 212 2.04 9.46 6.47
N GLN A 213 2.43 10.73 6.39
CA GLN A 213 2.91 11.36 5.16
C GLN A 213 4.18 10.66 4.65
N ASN A 214 4.95 10.04 5.54
CA ASN A 214 6.19 9.32 5.21
C ASN A 214 5.95 7.88 4.73
N GLN A 215 4.68 7.45 4.59
CA GLN A 215 4.28 6.12 4.15
C GLN A 215 3.33 6.16 2.94
N LYS A 216 3.56 7.11 2.01
CA LYS A 216 2.81 7.26 0.74
C LYS A 216 3.54 6.69 -0.48
N PHE A 217 4.85 6.45 -0.38
CA PHE A 217 5.70 6.02 -1.49
C PHE A 217 5.20 4.72 -2.14
N THR A 218 5.08 4.76 -3.46
CA THR A 218 4.51 3.71 -4.31
C THR A 218 5.53 3.19 -5.32
N ARG A 219 5.42 1.91 -5.65
CA ARG A 219 6.25 1.18 -6.61
C ARG A 219 5.37 0.35 -7.53
N ARG A 220 5.81 0.12 -8.76
CA ARG A 220 5.20 -0.87 -9.65
C ARG A 220 5.96 -2.19 -9.55
N ILE A 221 5.26 -3.28 -9.25
CA ILE A 221 5.92 -4.57 -8.93
C ILE A 221 5.49 -5.65 -9.92
N PHE A 222 6.46 -6.21 -10.62
CA PHE A 222 6.36 -7.36 -11.52
C PHE A 222 6.86 -8.63 -10.81
N SER A 223 6.39 -9.79 -11.26
CA SER A 223 6.61 -11.08 -10.57
C SER A 223 7.11 -12.16 -11.52
N ASN A 224 7.71 -13.22 -10.95
CA ASN A 224 8.24 -14.38 -11.67
C ASN A 224 9.16 -14.03 -12.85
N SER A 225 10.04 -13.03 -12.66
CA SER A 225 10.98 -12.57 -13.68
C SER A 225 10.31 -12.16 -15.01
N SER A 226 9.01 -11.81 -14.98
CA SER A 226 8.20 -11.50 -16.15
C SER A 226 7.54 -10.13 -16.05
N TRP A 227 7.63 -9.36 -17.12
CA TRP A 227 6.96 -8.05 -17.28
C TRP A 227 5.47 -8.18 -17.61
N GLU A 228 4.98 -9.40 -17.82
CA GLU A 228 3.59 -9.72 -18.13
C GLU A 228 2.84 -10.32 -16.93
N GLN A 229 3.50 -10.45 -15.78
CA GLN A 229 2.95 -11.02 -14.57
C GLN A 229 3.02 -10.02 -13.41
N ASN A 230 1.87 -9.75 -12.78
CA ASN A 230 1.67 -8.61 -11.90
C ASN A 230 1.97 -7.30 -12.66
N GLY A 231 2.48 -6.25 -12.01
CA GLY A 231 2.60 -4.91 -12.59
C GLY A 231 1.65 -3.90 -11.95
N ARG A 232 1.01 -4.28 -10.83
CA ARG A 232 0.21 -3.38 -9.99
C ARG A 232 1.09 -2.38 -9.24
N PHE A 233 0.47 -1.26 -8.88
CA PHE A 233 1.05 -0.23 -8.03
C PHE A 233 0.86 -0.61 -6.56
N HIS A 234 1.95 -0.67 -5.81
CA HIS A 234 2.01 -1.07 -4.41
C HIS A 234 2.72 -0.03 -3.56
N GLY A 235 2.16 0.32 -2.41
CA GLY A 235 2.80 1.28 -1.54
C GLY A 235 1.90 1.82 -0.46
N GLY A 236 1.45 3.07 -0.67
CA GLY A 236 0.76 3.92 0.28
C GLY A 236 -0.08 3.21 1.33
N TRP A 237 -0.04 3.70 2.57
CA TRP A 237 -0.68 3.07 3.73
C TRP A 237 -2.16 2.73 3.53
N TRP A 238 -2.87 3.46 2.66
CA TRP A 238 -4.27 3.22 2.31
C TRP A 238 -4.53 1.83 1.68
N GLN A 239 -3.53 1.20 1.05
CA GLN A 239 -3.66 -0.16 0.53
C GLN A 239 -3.64 -1.24 1.62
N ARG A 240 -3.15 -0.91 2.82
CA ARG A 240 -3.01 -1.86 3.94
C ARG A 240 -4.21 -1.83 4.88
N ILE A 241 -5.03 -0.77 4.84
CA ILE A 241 -6.18 -0.65 5.71
C ILE A 241 -7.42 -1.30 5.09
N PRO A 242 -8.33 -1.86 5.92
CA PRO A 242 -9.61 -2.36 5.47
C PRO A 242 -10.48 -1.29 4.79
N SER A 243 -11.41 -1.75 3.94
CA SER A 243 -12.31 -0.86 3.18
C SER A 243 -13.17 0.04 4.07
N GLU A 244 -13.56 -0.42 5.25
CA GLU A 244 -14.37 0.37 6.19
C GLU A 244 -13.63 1.61 6.71
N HIS A 245 -12.30 1.62 6.67
CA HIS A 245 -11.49 2.78 7.04
C HIS A 245 -11.14 3.66 5.84
N ARG A 246 -11.11 3.09 4.62
CA ARG A 246 -10.77 3.85 3.40
C ARG A 246 -11.78 4.95 3.08
N LYS A 247 -13.06 4.73 3.37
CA LYS A 247 -14.13 5.73 3.20
C LYS A 247 -13.94 7.00 4.05
N ASP A 248 -13.12 6.92 5.10
CA ASP A 248 -12.84 8.05 6.00
C ASP A 248 -11.54 8.79 5.61
N ILE A 249 -10.90 8.41 4.50
CA ILE A 249 -9.72 9.11 3.98
C ILE A 249 -10.13 10.50 3.47
N SER A 250 -9.31 11.48 3.83
CA SER A 250 -9.34 12.83 3.28
C SER A 250 -8.07 13.08 2.45
N ILE A 251 -8.23 13.85 1.38
CA ILE A 251 -7.13 14.31 0.51
C ILE A 251 -7.17 15.84 0.53
N ASN A 252 -6.08 16.47 0.95
CA ASN A 252 -5.96 17.93 1.11
C ASN A 252 -7.12 18.53 1.92
N ASP A 253 -7.48 17.88 3.04
CA ASP A 253 -8.61 18.26 3.92
C ASP A 253 -10.00 18.17 3.26
N GLY A 254 -10.07 17.62 2.04
CA GLY A 254 -11.30 17.37 1.31
C GLY A 254 -11.81 15.93 1.47
N PRO A 255 -13.13 15.72 1.43
CA PRO A 255 -13.72 14.39 1.42
C PRO A 255 -13.36 13.64 0.13
N THR A 256 -13.35 12.32 0.20
CA THR A 256 -13.03 11.46 -0.93
C THR A 256 -14.15 10.49 -1.27
N VAL A 257 -14.07 9.91 -2.47
CA VAL A 257 -14.90 8.81 -2.93
C VAL A 257 -14.00 7.72 -3.49
N GLU A 258 -14.36 6.46 -3.26
CA GLU A 258 -13.68 5.29 -3.84
C GLU A 258 -14.52 4.77 -5.01
N ILE A 259 -13.95 4.72 -6.22
CA ILE A 259 -14.59 4.12 -7.40
C ILE A 259 -13.82 2.85 -7.77
N ASP A 260 -14.54 1.77 -8.01
CA ASP A 260 -14.00 0.43 -8.26
C ASP A 260 -14.65 -0.18 -9.52
N TYR A 261 -13.90 -1.01 -10.23
CA TYR A 261 -14.49 -1.81 -11.31
C TYR A 261 -15.38 -2.92 -10.73
N SER A 262 -16.44 -3.24 -11.47
CA SER A 262 -17.36 -4.31 -11.09
C SER A 262 -16.88 -5.62 -11.66
N GLY A 263 -16.25 -6.43 -10.81
CA GLY A 263 -15.87 -7.81 -11.14
C GLY A 263 -14.75 -7.92 -12.17
N LEU A 264 -13.80 -6.98 -12.18
CA LEU A 264 -12.82 -6.79 -13.25
C LEU A 264 -12.16 -8.10 -13.70
N HIS A 265 -11.63 -8.91 -12.76
CA HIS A 265 -10.94 -10.16 -13.11
C HIS A 265 -11.83 -11.16 -13.83
N ALA A 266 -13.10 -11.31 -13.42
CA ALA A 266 -14.02 -12.18 -14.14
C ALA A 266 -14.24 -11.66 -15.56
N VAL A 267 -14.50 -10.36 -15.70
CA VAL A 267 -14.72 -9.70 -17.00
C VAL A 267 -13.50 -9.88 -17.92
N LEU A 268 -12.29 -9.70 -17.41
CA LEU A 268 -11.04 -9.87 -18.16
C LEU A 268 -10.84 -11.29 -18.67
N VAL A 269 -11.22 -12.31 -17.89
CA VAL A 269 -11.11 -13.71 -18.34
C VAL A 269 -12.10 -13.99 -19.47
N TYR A 270 -13.33 -13.49 -19.39
CA TYR A 270 -14.32 -13.59 -20.47
C TYR A 270 -13.88 -12.85 -21.74
N GLN A 271 -13.31 -11.65 -21.59
CA GLN A 271 -12.79 -10.86 -22.70
C GLN A 271 -11.70 -11.62 -23.48
N ARG A 272 -10.85 -12.40 -22.80
CA ARG A 272 -9.86 -13.27 -23.47
C ARG A 272 -10.50 -14.37 -24.33
N LYS A 273 -11.78 -14.68 -24.12
CA LYS A 273 -12.59 -15.58 -24.95
C LYS A 273 -13.38 -14.84 -26.04
N GLY A 274 -13.19 -13.53 -26.17
CA GLY A 274 -13.94 -12.69 -27.11
C GLY A 274 -15.38 -12.38 -26.66
N ILE A 275 -15.70 -12.56 -25.37
CA ILE A 275 -17.05 -12.37 -24.83
C ILE A 275 -17.10 -11.06 -24.04
N ASP A 276 -18.03 -10.18 -24.39
CA ASP A 276 -18.31 -8.99 -23.58
C ASP A 276 -19.27 -9.37 -22.45
N TYR A 277 -18.71 -9.54 -21.25
CA TYR A 277 -19.44 -10.04 -20.09
C TYR A 277 -20.68 -9.19 -19.74
N TRP A 278 -20.57 -7.87 -19.77
CA TRP A 278 -21.68 -6.98 -19.40
C TRP A 278 -22.65 -6.73 -20.55
N LYS A 279 -22.28 -7.04 -21.79
CA LYS A 279 -23.19 -7.04 -22.93
C LYS A 279 -23.92 -8.36 -23.12
N GLU A 280 -23.30 -9.48 -22.79
CA GLU A 280 -23.80 -10.83 -23.10
C GLU A 280 -24.34 -11.57 -21.87
N ILE A 281 -23.61 -11.56 -20.75
CA ILE A 281 -23.94 -12.37 -19.57
C ILE A 281 -24.82 -11.60 -18.57
N LYS A 282 -24.48 -10.33 -18.28
CA LYS A 282 -25.30 -9.38 -17.49
C LYS A 282 -25.71 -9.82 -16.08
N THR A 283 -24.99 -10.75 -15.47
CA THR A 283 -25.23 -11.21 -14.08
C THR A 283 -24.06 -10.87 -13.18
N ASP A 284 -24.23 -11.01 -11.86
CA ASP A 284 -23.10 -10.89 -10.93
C ASP A 284 -22.18 -12.13 -11.07
N PRO A 285 -20.88 -11.96 -11.37
CA PRO A 285 -19.96 -13.07 -11.58
C PRO A 285 -19.61 -13.86 -10.31
N TYR A 286 -20.16 -13.51 -9.15
CA TYR A 286 -19.80 -14.11 -7.88
C TYR A 286 -20.99 -14.72 -7.12
N GLN A 287 -22.20 -14.60 -7.64
CA GLN A 287 -23.43 -14.93 -6.90
C GLN A 287 -23.80 -16.42 -7.01
N THR A 288 -23.40 -17.23 -6.02
CA THR A 288 -23.58 -18.70 -6.02
C THR A 288 -24.83 -19.24 -5.32
N ASN A 289 -25.67 -18.38 -4.72
CA ASN A 289 -26.94 -18.73 -4.05
C ASN A 289 -26.86 -19.94 -3.07
N ILE A 290 -25.84 -19.97 -2.22
CA ILE A 290 -25.60 -21.04 -1.23
C ILE A 290 -26.76 -21.10 -0.22
N LYS A 291 -27.41 -22.26 -0.11
CA LYS A 291 -28.55 -22.47 0.79
C LYS A 291 -28.19 -22.18 2.25
N GLY A 292 -29.07 -21.44 2.93
CA GLY A 292 -28.92 -21.12 4.35
C GLY A 292 -28.01 -19.92 4.64
N LEU A 293 -27.50 -19.25 3.60
CA LEU A 293 -26.77 -17.99 3.73
C LEU A 293 -27.57 -16.83 3.13
N SER A 294 -27.27 -15.61 3.58
CA SER A 294 -27.75 -14.42 2.89
C SER A 294 -27.06 -14.25 1.53
N ASP A 295 -27.68 -13.52 0.61
CA ASP A 295 -27.09 -13.21 -0.71
C ASP A 295 -25.69 -12.61 -0.57
N LYS A 296 -25.51 -11.69 0.40
CA LYS A 296 -24.23 -11.04 0.68
C LYS A 296 -23.14 -12.04 1.06
N GLU A 297 -23.45 -12.99 1.94
CA GLU A 297 -22.50 -14.01 2.40
C GLU A 297 -22.19 -15.02 1.29
N SER A 298 -23.22 -15.48 0.59
CA SER A 298 -23.04 -16.39 -0.56
C SER A 298 -22.13 -15.75 -1.61
N ARG A 299 -22.39 -14.48 -1.95
CA ARG A 299 -21.57 -13.71 -2.89
C ARG A 299 -20.13 -13.54 -2.40
N ALA A 300 -19.92 -13.32 -1.11
CA ALA A 300 -18.59 -13.18 -0.52
C ALA A 300 -17.78 -14.47 -0.68
N ILE A 301 -18.40 -15.63 -0.40
CA ILE A 301 -17.78 -16.95 -0.59
C ILE A 301 -17.50 -17.20 -2.07
N GLY A 302 -18.49 -17.02 -2.96
CA GLY A 302 -18.33 -17.19 -4.41
C GLY A 302 -17.22 -16.31 -4.98
N LYS A 303 -17.18 -15.03 -4.57
CA LYS A 303 -16.11 -14.10 -4.96
C LYS A 303 -14.73 -14.59 -4.52
N CYS A 304 -14.60 -15.04 -3.27
CA CYS A 304 -13.32 -15.51 -2.73
C CYS A 304 -12.85 -16.78 -3.46
N VAL A 305 -13.76 -17.76 -3.67
CA VAL A 305 -13.45 -18.99 -4.40
C VAL A 305 -13.02 -18.69 -5.83
N LEU A 306 -13.80 -17.91 -6.59
CA LEU A 306 -13.49 -17.62 -8.00
C LEU A 306 -12.16 -16.88 -8.15
N LEU A 307 -11.96 -15.78 -7.41
CA LEU A 307 -10.73 -14.98 -7.50
C LEU A 307 -9.47 -15.73 -7.04
N PHE A 308 -9.57 -16.54 -5.99
CA PHE A 308 -8.43 -17.36 -5.56
C PHE A 308 -8.15 -18.49 -6.56
N SER A 309 -9.19 -19.04 -7.20
CA SER A 309 -9.03 -20.10 -8.21
C SER A 309 -8.24 -19.63 -9.43
N PHE A 310 -8.34 -18.35 -9.84
CA PHE A 310 -7.50 -17.82 -10.91
C PHE A 310 -6.01 -17.78 -10.54
N ASN A 311 -5.66 -17.71 -9.26
CA ASN A 311 -4.27 -17.59 -8.80
C ASN A 311 -3.62 -18.92 -8.41
N LEU A 312 -4.41 -19.93 -8.08
CA LEU A 312 -3.96 -21.22 -7.59
C LEU A 312 -4.15 -22.29 -8.66
N THR A 313 -3.41 -23.38 -8.57
CA THR A 313 -3.53 -24.54 -9.49
C THR A 313 -3.90 -25.84 -8.78
N ASP A 314 -4.17 -25.75 -7.48
CA ASP A 314 -4.45 -26.89 -6.62
C ASP A 314 -5.69 -26.60 -5.76
N GLU A 315 -6.67 -27.51 -5.84
CA GLU A 315 -7.95 -27.38 -5.16
C GLU A 315 -7.80 -27.38 -3.63
N THR A 316 -6.89 -28.19 -3.09
CA THR A 316 -6.66 -28.26 -1.65
C THR A 316 -6.12 -26.93 -1.11
N LYS A 317 -5.14 -26.33 -1.79
CA LYS A 317 -4.61 -24.99 -1.46
C LYS A 317 -5.68 -23.91 -1.61
N LEU A 318 -6.53 -24.00 -2.63
CA LEU A 318 -7.67 -23.08 -2.80
C LEU A 318 -8.58 -23.12 -1.58
N PHE A 319 -9.03 -24.31 -1.18
CA PHE A 319 -9.96 -24.44 -0.06
C PHE A 319 -9.34 -24.03 1.28
N GLN A 320 -8.05 -24.33 1.49
CA GLN A 320 -7.31 -23.83 2.66
C GLN A 320 -7.26 -22.30 2.68
N ALA A 321 -6.99 -21.66 1.54
CA ALA A 321 -6.93 -20.21 1.43
C ALA A 321 -8.29 -19.56 1.69
N VAL A 322 -9.37 -20.05 1.05
CA VAL A 322 -10.74 -19.54 1.23
C VAL A 322 -11.18 -19.68 2.68
N LYS A 323 -10.96 -20.85 3.29
CA LYS A 323 -11.26 -21.07 4.72
C LYS A 323 -10.48 -20.10 5.60
N SER A 324 -9.19 -19.92 5.35
CA SER A 324 -8.37 -19.00 6.15
C SER A 324 -8.80 -17.55 6.01
N GLU A 325 -9.42 -17.17 4.90
CA GLU A 325 -9.87 -15.80 4.65
C GLU A 325 -11.23 -15.52 5.30
N LEU A 326 -12.21 -16.41 5.13
CA LEU A 326 -13.61 -16.10 5.44
C LEU A 326 -14.17 -16.77 6.70
N GLN A 327 -13.49 -17.75 7.29
CA GLN A 327 -14.05 -18.54 8.40
C GLN A 327 -14.42 -17.69 9.62
N GLN A 328 -13.68 -16.61 9.89
CA GLN A 328 -14.01 -15.70 10.99
C GLN A 328 -15.12 -14.71 10.64
N GLU A 329 -15.24 -14.33 9.37
CA GLU A 329 -16.25 -13.39 8.89
C GLU A 329 -17.63 -14.05 8.78
N ILE A 330 -17.67 -15.35 8.46
CA ILE A 330 -18.90 -16.13 8.26
C ILE A 330 -18.83 -17.41 9.13
N PRO A 331 -18.85 -17.29 10.47
CA PRO A 331 -18.57 -18.42 11.37
C PRO A 331 -19.63 -19.52 11.35
N HIS A 332 -20.87 -19.21 10.96
CA HIS A 332 -21.97 -20.17 10.84
C HIS A 332 -21.88 -21.04 9.58
N TYR A 333 -21.11 -20.63 8.57
CA TYR A 333 -20.83 -21.48 7.43
C TYR A 333 -19.69 -22.46 7.74
N ARG A 334 -19.93 -23.74 7.49
CA ARG A 334 -18.90 -24.77 7.64
C ARG A 334 -18.02 -24.80 6.38
N PHE A 335 -16.82 -24.23 6.46
CA PHE A 335 -15.81 -24.29 5.39
C PHE A 335 -15.11 -25.66 5.35
N THR A 336 -15.88 -26.72 5.10
CA THR A 336 -15.34 -28.04 4.74
C THR A 336 -14.93 -28.04 3.28
N PHE A 337 -14.04 -28.97 2.89
CA PHE A 337 -13.64 -29.10 1.49
C PHE A 337 -14.81 -29.52 0.60
N ASP A 338 -15.71 -30.37 1.10
CA ASP A 338 -16.88 -30.80 0.33
C ASP A 338 -17.83 -29.63 0.05
N ASN A 339 -18.14 -28.81 1.06
CA ASN A 339 -18.96 -27.62 0.88
C ASN A 339 -18.31 -26.62 -0.10
N LEU A 340 -16.99 -26.42 -0.02
CA LEU A 340 -16.28 -25.54 -0.95
C LEU A 340 -16.18 -26.12 -2.37
N ARG A 341 -16.16 -27.44 -2.51
CA ARG A 341 -16.22 -28.12 -3.81
C ARG A 341 -17.57 -27.95 -4.47
N GLU A 342 -18.67 -27.99 -3.72
CA GLU A 342 -20.00 -27.66 -4.24
C GLU A 342 -20.06 -26.21 -4.75
N VAL A 343 -19.49 -25.26 -4.01
CA VAL A 343 -19.40 -23.86 -4.45
C VAL A 343 -18.55 -23.74 -5.73
N LEU A 344 -17.40 -24.42 -5.80
CA LEU A 344 -16.54 -24.44 -6.98
C LEU A 344 -17.26 -25.04 -8.19
N ALA A 345 -18.01 -26.13 -8.01
CA ALA A 345 -18.82 -26.74 -9.07
C ALA A 345 -19.90 -25.79 -9.57
N SER A 346 -20.63 -25.13 -8.67
CA SER A 346 -21.64 -24.12 -9.03
C SER A 346 -21.03 -22.95 -9.81
N LEU A 347 -19.81 -22.52 -9.46
CA LEU A 347 -19.10 -21.49 -10.22
C LEU A 347 -18.70 -21.98 -11.62
N ARG A 348 -18.28 -23.23 -11.79
CA ARG A 348 -17.99 -23.81 -13.12
C ARG A 348 -19.24 -23.87 -13.99
N GLU A 349 -20.37 -24.29 -13.42
CA GLU A 349 -21.67 -24.32 -14.10
C GLU A 349 -22.14 -22.92 -14.50
N MET A 350 -21.91 -21.92 -13.64
CA MET A 350 -22.22 -20.51 -13.92
C MET A 350 -21.29 -19.92 -14.99
N HIS A 351 -20.06 -20.43 -15.09
CA HIS A 351 -19.00 -19.87 -15.92
C HIS A 351 -18.39 -20.87 -16.92
N PRO A 352 -19.20 -21.53 -17.78
CA PRO A 352 -18.72 -22.59 -18.66
C PRO A 352 -17.66 -22.12 -19.66
N HIS A 353 -17.75 -20.85 -20.11
CA HIS A 353 -16.82 -20.27 -21.07
C HIS A 353 -15.40 -20.06 -20.53
N ILE A 354 -15.24 -20.02 -19.20
CA ILE A 354 -13.96 -19.76 -18.53
C ILE A 354 -13.59 -20.88 -17.55
N GLU A 355 -14.22 -22.05 -17.68
CA GLU A 355 -13.97 -23.20 -16.82
C GLU A 355 -12.48 -23.61 -16.83
N GLU A 356 -11.85 -23.56 -18.01
CA GLU A 356 -10.42 -23.89 -18.17
C GLU A 356 -9.48 -22.89 -17.50
N ASP A 357 -9.95 -21.68 -17.18
CA ASP A 357 -9.18 -20.65 -16.49
C ASP A 357 -9.28 -20.79 -14.96
N ILE A 358 -10.28 -21.53 -14.45
CA ILE A 358 -10.42 -21.86 -13.03
C ILE A 358 -9.33 -22.89 -12.67
N LEU A 359 -8.50 -22.55 -11.68
CA LEU A 359 -7.31 -23.29 -11.29
C LEU A 359 -6.17 -23.30 -12.33
N SER A 360 -6.09 -22.30 -13.19
CA SER A 360 -5.03 -22.18 -14.22
C SER A 360 -3.77 -21.43 -13.77
N GLY A 361 -3.86 -20.61 -12.72
CA GLY A 361 -2.79 -19.68 -12.34
C GLY A 361 -2.71 -18.39 -13.17
N ILE A 362 -3.72 -18.11 -14.01
CA ILE A 362 -3.85 -16.90 -14.85
C ILE A 362 -3.85 -15.57 -14.08
N GLY A 363 -4.09 -15.60 -12.77
CA GLY A 363 -4.34 -14.41 -11.94
C GLY A 363 -3.23 -13.35 -12.04
N LEU A 364 -1.96 -13.74 -12.11
CA LEU A 364 -0.87 -12.77 -12.27
C LEU A 364 -0.91 -12.03 -13.62
N ASN A 365 -1.35 -12.68 -14.69
CA ASN A 365 -1.53 -12.03 -15.98
C ASN A 365 -2.73 -11.07 -15.95
N LEU A 366 -3.81 -11.41 -15.23
CA LEU A 366 -4.92 -10.48 -15.00
C LEU A 366 -4.45 -9.25 -14.22
N MET A 367 -3.62 -9.44 -13.20
CA MET A 367 -3.02 -8.33 -12.44
C MET A 367 -2.13 -7.41 -13.30
N ASN A 368 -1.55 -7.92 -14.39
CA ASN A 368 -0.80 -7.11 -15.34
C ASN A 368 -1.70 -6.16 -16.13
N ILE A 369 -2.86 -6.67 -16.55
CA ILE A 369 -3.88 -5.87 -17.22
C ILE A 369 -4.40 -4.80 -16.25
N ASP A 370 -4.70 -5.13 -14.99
CA ASP A 370 -5.06 -4.12 -13.98
C ASP A 370 -3.98 -3.03 -13.85
N GLY A 371 -2.71 -3.44 -13.85
CA GLY A 371 -1.57 -2.53 -13.77
C GLY A 371 -1.50 -1.56 -14.95
N LYS A 372 -1.83 -2.01 -16.17
CA LYS A 372 -1.90 -1.16 -17.37
C LYS A 372 -3.07 -0.19 -17.32
N ILE A 373 -4.25 -0.65 -16.86
CA ILE A 373 -5.41 0.21 -16.64
C ILE A 373 -5.08 1.31 -15.60
N ALA A 374 -4.45 0.92 -14.48
CA ALA A 374 -4.03 1.87 -13.46
C ALA A 374 -2.98 2.86 -13.97
N GLU A 375 -2.03 2.42 -14.79
CA GLU A 375 -1.04 3.29 -15.44
C GLU A 375 -1.71 4.35 -16.32
N HIS A 376 -2.68 3.97 -17.15
CA HIS A 376 -3.42 4.92 -17.99
C HIS A 376 -4.12 5.98 -17.13
N ILE A 377 -4.82 5.56 -16.08
CA ILE A 377 -5.52 6.47 -15.16
C ILE A 377 -4.53 7.39 -14.43
N LEU A 378 -3.47 6.83 -13.86
CA LEU A 378 -2.46 7.60 -13.13
C LEU A 378 -1.78 8.62 -14.03
N THR A 379 -1.49 8.28 -15.29
CA THR A 379 -0.93 9.22 -16.27
C THR A 379 -1.78 10.47 -16.42
N ARG A 380 -3.11 10.31 -16.51
CA ARG A 380 -4.06 11.43 -16.66
C ARG A 380 -4.15 12.30 -15.41
N PHE A 381 -4.17 11.68 -14.24
CA PHE A 381 -4.23 12.38 -12.96
C PHE A 381 -2.94 13.14 -12.63
N VAL A 382 -1.79 12.50 -12.86
CA VAL A 382 -0.47 13.13 -12.70
C VAL A 382 -0.31 14.31 -13.66
N ALA A 383 -0.69 14.15 -14.93
CA ALA A 383 -0.63 15.25 -15.91
C ALA A 383 -1.57 16.42 -15.58
N SER A 384 -2.62 16.17 -14.78
CA SER A 384 -3.58 17.20 -14.35
C SER A 384 -3.25 17.79 -12.98
N ASP A 385 -2.18 17.34 -12.32
CA ASP A 385 -1.84 17.69 -10.93
C ASP A 385 -2.99 17.42 -9.93
N ILE A 386 -3.77 16.35 -10.19
CA ILE A 386 -4.90 15.95 -9.35
C ILE A 386 -4.50 14.73 -8.53
N PRO A 387 -4.50 14.80 -7.18
CA PRO A 387 -4.17 13.65 -6.35
C PRO A 387 -5.19 12.52 -6.47
N ILE A 388 -4.66 11.30 -6.52
CA ILE A 388 -5.41 10.05 -6.62
C ILE A 388 -4.68 8.98 -5.82
N LEU A 389 -5.41 8.11 -5.12
CA LEU A 389 -4.84 6.97 -4.40
C LEU A 389 -5.26 5.66 -5.08
N ALA A 390 -4.28 4.94 -5.65
CA ALA A 390 -4.54 3.64 -6.28
C ALA A 390 -4.61 2.51 -5.24
N VAL A 391 -5.66 1.68 -5.34
CA VAL A 391 -5.93 0.47 -4.56
C VAL A 391 -6.22 -0.67 -5.55
N HIS A 392 -5.19 -1.22 -6.17
CA HIS A 392 -5.32 -2.20 -7.26
C HIS A 392 -6.21 -1.65 -8.39
N ASP A 393 -7.39 -2.22 -8.60
CA ASP A 393 -8.41 -1.86 -9.58
C ASP A 393 -9.41 -0.80 -9.09
N SER A 394 -9.22 -0.30 -7.87
CA SER A 394 -10.00 0.78 -7.28
C SER A 394 -9.16 2.05 -7.05
N PHE A 395 -9.82 3.21 -7.06
CA PHE A 395 -9.20 4.51 -6.94
C PHE A 395 -9.96 5.43 -6.00
N ILE A 396 -9.22 6.11 -5.12
CA ILE A 396 -9.77 7.11 -4.19
C ILE A 396 -9.38 8.49 -4.70
N VAL A 397 -10.37 9.35 -4.92
CA VAL A 397 -10.19 10.73 -5.43
C VAL A 397 -10.97 11.72 -4.59
N PRO A 398 -10.62 13.01 -4.59
CA PRO A 398 -11.48 14.05 -4.05
C PRO A 398 -12.89 13.95 -4.67
N VAL A 399 -13.95 14.13 -3.86
CA VAL A 399 -15.35 13.92 -4.30
C VAL A 399 -15.70 14.65 -5.61
N ARG A 400 -15.13 15.84 -5.83
CA ARG A 400 -15.35 16.67 -7.05
C ARG A 400 -14.71 16.10 -8.32
N GLN A 401 -13.83 15.11 -8.19
CA GLN A 401 -13.09 14.49 -9.30
C GLN A 401 -13.68 13.14 -9.72
N ASP A 402 -14.84 12.75 -9.17
CA ASP A 402 -15.53 11.51 -9.50
C ASP A 402 -15.86 11.37 -11.00
N GLY A 403 -16.33 12.45 -11.62
CA GLY A 403 -16.62 12.49 -13.06
C GLY A 403 -15.38 12.37 -13.94
N PHE A 404 -14.27 13.01 -13.53
CA PHE A 404 -12.99 12.89 -14.22
C PHE A 404 -12.45 11.46 -14.11
N LEU A 405 -12.49 10.87 -12.91
CA LEU A 405 -12.09 9.48 -12.68
C LEU A 405 -12.90 8.50 -13.56
N ARG A 406 -14.24 8.65 -13.61
CA ARG A 406 -15.09 7.78 -14.46
C ARG A 406 -14.76 7.87 -15.93
N THR A 407 -14.44 9.07 -16.41
CA THR A 407 -13.99 9.28 -17.80
C THR A 407 -12.66 8.56 -18.03
N CYS A 408 -11.66 8.76 -17.17
CA CYS A 408 -10.37 8.08 -17.29
C CYS A 408 -10.48 6.56 -17.15
N MET A 409 -11.36 6.05 -16.30
CA MET A 409 -11.61 4.61 -16.17
C MET A 409 -12.21 4.05 -17.47
N ARG A 410 -13.21 4.71 -18.06
CA ARG A 410 -13.77 4.29 -19.36
C ARG A 410 -12.71 4.30 -20.46
N GLU A 411 -11.96 5.40 -20.58
CA GLU A 411 -10.90 5.55 -21.59
C GLU A 411 -9.79 4.50 -21.40
N ALA A 412 -9.43 4.17 -20.15
CA ALA A 412 -8.44 3.13 -19.87
C ALA A 412 -8.93 1.73 -20.29
N ILE A 413 -10.23 1.44 -20.17
CA ILE A 413 -10.82 0.21 -20.68
C ILE A 413 -10.79 0.20 -22.21
N GLU A 414 -11.20 1.29 -22.85
CA GLU A 414 -11.16 1.43 -24.31
C GLU A 414 -9.74 1.25 -24.86
N ASP A 415 -8.74 1.82 -24.20
CA ASP A 415 -7.32 1.76 -24.60
C ASP A 415 -6.69 0.38 -24.37
N VAL A 416 -6.91 -0.21 -23.18
CA VAL A 416 -6.26 -1.48 -22.79
C VAL A 416 -7.02 -2.70 -23.30
N LEU A 417 -8.35 -2.61 -23.38
CA LEU A 417 -9.23 -3.74 -23.69
C LEU A 417 -10.00 -3.58 -25.00
N SER A 418 -9.92 -2.44 -25.71
CA SER A 418 -10.77 -2.10 -26.86
C SER A 418 -12.24 -1.85 -26.47
N ASP A 419 -13.20 -2.03 -27.38
CA ASP A 419 -14.63 -1.64 -27.21
C ASP A 419 -15.45 -2.45 -26.18
N TYR A 420 -14.80 -3.14 -25.23
CA TYR A 420 -15.49 -3.98 -24.23
C TYR A 420 -16.07 -3.16 -23.09
N GLN A 421 -17.27 -3.54 -22.62
CA GLN A 421 -17.90 -2.86 -21.50
C GLN A 421 -17.35 -3.36 -20.15
N VAL A 422 -16.98 -2.43 -19.27
CA VAL A 422 -16.71 -2.72 -17.86
C VAL A 422 -17.48 -1.75 -16.98
N ASN A 423 -18.37 -2.29 -16.14
CA ASN A 423 -19.14 -1.48 -15.19
C ASN A 423 -18.28 -0.97 -14.04
N THR A 424 -18.62 0.20 -13.50
CA THR A 424 -17.99 0.77 -12.30
C THR A 424 -19.01 0.90 -11.18
N LYS A 425 -18.57 0.72 -9.94
CA LYS A 425 -19.35 0.96 -8.72
C LYS A 425 -18.64 2.01 -7.86
N GLN A 426 -19.41 2.72 -7.04
CA GLN A 426 -18.89 3.79 -6.20
C GLN A 426 -19.21 3.52 -4.74
N ILE A 427 -18.24 3.77 -3.88
CA ILE A 427 -18.36 3.71 -2.43
C ILE A 427 -18.27 5.14 -1.91
N GLY A 428 -19.31 5.59 -1.20
CA GLY A 428 -19.48 6.97 -0.79
C GLY A 428 -20.29 7.80 -1.78
N LEU A 429 -20.65 9.02 -1.39
CA LEU A 429 -21.46 9.92 -2.19
C LEU A 429 -20.59 10.80 -3.10
N GLY A 430 -20.80 10.67 -4.41
CA GLY A 430 -20.03 11.37 -5.45
C GLY A 430 -20.68 12.71 -5.79
N TYR A 431 -19.88 13.64 -6.32
CA TYR A 431 -20.37 14.96 -6.72
C TYR A 431 -21.46 14.88 -7.79
N GLN A 432 -21.34 13.98 -8.76
CA GLN A 432 -22.35 13.81 -9.82
C GLN A 432 -23.69 13.29 -9.27
N GLN A 433 -23.64 12.33 -8.35
CA GLN A 433 -24.84 11.80 -7.68
C GLN A 433 -25.52 12.83 -6.79
N TRP A 434 -24.71 13.65 -6.11
CA TRP A 434 -25.22 14.77 -5.34
C TRP A 434 -25.87 15.84 -6.22
N HIS A 435 -25.22 16.25 -7.31
CA HIS A 435 -25.74 17.29 -8.19
C HIS A 435 -26.97 16.87 -9.00
N SER A 436 -27.14 15.58 -9.29
CA SER A 436 -28.27 15.08 -10.09
C SER A 436 -29.63 15.30 -9.41
N VAL A 437 -29.67 15.37 -8.07
CA VAL A 437 -30.91 15.61 -7.32
C VAL A 437 -31.19 17.08 -7.05
N ARG A 438 -30.26 17.99 -7.39
CA ARG A 438 -30.35 19.44 -7.09
C ARG A 438 -31.65 20.09 -7.58
N HIS A 439 -32.10 19.69 -8.76
CA HIS A 439 -33.29 20.25 -9.40
C HIS A 439 -34.55 19.41 -9.19
N THR A 440 -34.42 18.24 -8.57
CA THR A 440 -35.50 17.26 -8.37
C THR A 440 -36.01 17.29 -6.93
N ASP A 441 -35.11 17.35 -5.95
CA ASP A 441 -35.42 17.45 -4.52
C ASP A 441 -34.33 18.29 -3.84
N TYR A 442 -34.61 19.58 -3.67
CA TYR A 442 -33.64 20.52 -3.12
C TYR A 442 -33.36 20.24 -1.64
N SER A 443 -34.33 19.73 -0.87
CA SER A 443 -34.12 19.31 0.53
C SER A 443 -33.19 18.11 0.63
N TYR A 444 -33.37 17.11 -0.22
CA TYR A 444 -32.48 15.96 -0.30
C TYR A 444 -31.09 16.35 -0.84
N PHE A 445 -31.01 17.28 -1.80
CA PHE A 445 -29.75 17.88 -2.23
C PHE A 445 -29.00 18.55 -1.08
N LEU A 446 -29.69 19.25 -0.17
CA LEU A 446 -29.08 19.85 1.01
C LEU A 446 -28.65 18.79 2.03
N SER A 447 -29.42 17.70 2.24
CA SER A 447 -29.00 16.61 3.14
C SER A 447 -27.77 15.87 2.61
N LEU A 448 -27.70 15.64 1.30
CA LEU A 448 -26.54 15.05 0.63
C LEU A 448 -25.33 15.99 0.61
N ARG A 449 -25.56 17.31 0.48
CA ARG A 449 -24.51 18.32 0.64
C ARG A 449 -23.93 18.23 2.05
N ASP A 450 -24.78 18.13 3.06
CA ASP A 450 -24.32 18.03 4.44
C ASP A 450 -23.58 16.70 4.66
N GLU A 451 -24.02 15.59 4.06
CA GLU A 451 -23.29 14.31 4.06
C GLU A 451 -21.88 14.40 3.43
N ILE A 452 -21.74 15.12 2.30
CA ILE A 452 -20.45 15.34 1.59
C ILE A 452 -19.57 16.39 2.28
N ALA A 453 -20.13 17.54 2.63
CA ALA A 453 -19.45 18.64 3.30
C ALA A 453 -19.03 18.25 4.72
N GLY A 454 -19.71 17.26 5.28
CA GLY A 454 -19.33 16.55 6.48
C GLY A 454 -20.54 15.84 7.07
N THR A 455 -20.57 14.51 7.02
CA THR A 455 -20.95 13.84 8.27
C THR A 455 -20.15 14.51 9.37
N GLY A 456 -20.78 15.06 10.41
CA GLY A 456 -20.23 16.01 11.41
C GLY A 456 -18.98 15.58 12.18
N VAL A 457 -17.92 15.24 11.47
CA VAL A 457 -16.62 14.84 11.95
C VAL A 457 -15.86 16.13 12.15
N THR A 458 -15.98 16.66 13.34
CA THR A 458 -15.05 17.67 13.81
C THR A 458 -13.66 17.04 13.75
N PRO A 459 -12.73 17.52 12.90
CA PRO A 459 -11.41 16.93 12.83
C PRO A 459 -10.77 16.96 14.21
N THR A 460 -10.21 15.84 14.62
CA THR A 460 -9.58 15.69 15.93
C THR A 460 -8.43 16.68 16.09
N GLN A 461 -8.03 16.97 17.33
CA GLN A 461 -6.87 17.85 17.59
C GLN A 461 -5.61 17.28 16.95
N GLY A 462 -5.38 15.96 17.05
CA GLY A 462 -4.25 15.30 16.42
C GLY A 462 -4.22 15.45 14.89
N TYR A 463 -5.38 15.33 14.22
CA TYR A 463 -5.46 15.60 12.77
C TYR A 463 -5.08 17.04 12.43
N ARG A 464 -5.64 18.03 13.14
CA ARG A 464 -5.35 19.46 12.89
C ARG A 464 -3.87 19.77 13.08
N TYR A 465 -3.25 19.18 14.11
CA TYR A 465 -1.81 19.31 14.34
C TYR A 465 -1.00 18.73 13.17
N ARG A 466 -1.30 17.51 12.72
CA ARG A 466 -0.59 16.91 11.57
C ARG A 466 -0.77 17.73 10.29
N LYS A 467 -1.98 18.24 10.04
CA LYS A 467 -2.25 19.14 8.92
C LYS A 467 -1.41 20.42 9.02
N GLN A 468 -1.40 21.06 10.19
CA GLN A 468 -0.60 22.27 10.41
C GLN A 468 0.90 22.02 10.15
N MET A 469 1.46 20.93 10.68
CA MET A 469 2.87 20.57 10.47
C MET A 469 3.18 20.33 8.99
N PHE A 470 2.27 19.67 8.26
CA PHE A 470 2.41 19.45 6.83
C PHE A 470 2.30 20.76 6.03
N ASP A 471 1.36 21.65 6.35
CA ASP A 471 1.21 22.97 5.73
C ASP A 471 2.45 23.85 5.97
N GLU A 472 3.03 23.80 7.17
CA GLU A 472 4.29 24.50 7.48
C GLU A 472 5.47 23.94 6.68
N TYR A 473 5.51 22.62 6.48
CA TYR A 473 6.51 21.98 5.62
C TYR A 473 6.38 22.44 4.17
N LEU A 474 5.18 22.39 3.58
CA LEU A 474 4.97 22.82 2.19
C LEU A 474 5.42 24.26 1.96
N LYS A 475 5.07 25.16 2.88
CA LYS A 475 5.51 26.57 2.84
C LYS A 475 7.04 26.71 2.84
N LYS A 476 7.75 25.91 3.64
CA LYS A 476 9.23 25.92 3.66
C LYS A 476 9.83 25.41 2.35
N GLN A 477 9.15 24.50 1.67
CA GLN A 477 9.58 23.93 0.39
C GLN A 477 9.17 24.80 -0.83
N GLY A 478 8.43 25.89 -0.62
CA GLY A 478 8.00 26.80 -1.67
C GLY A 478 6.73 26.37 -2.42
N TRP A 479 5.89 25.55 -1.78
CA TRP A 479 4.60 25.10 -2.29
C TRP A 479 3.42 25.86 -1.69
#